data_AF-A0A2R6IUY1-F1
#
_entry.id   AF-A0A2R6IUY1-F1
#
_cell.length_a   1.000
_cell.length_b   1.000
_cell.length_c   1.000
_cell.angle_alpha   90.00
_cell.angle_beta   90.00
_cell.angle_gamma   90.00
#
_symmetry.space_group_name_H-M   'P 1'
#
loop_
_entity.id
_entity.type
_entity.pdbx_description
1 polymer ?
#
loop_
_entity_poly.entity_id
_entity_poly.type
_entity_poly.pdbx_seq_one_letter_code
_entity_poly.pdbx_strand_id
1 'polypeptide(L)'
;MADTELTEGDSERGVASASVAVTVDGRTVEMGLPADADSDEAAVIATAVGAHLHDRARAAAAASAGEEEPDRADEWTLAARMKAVGKRRWPDEVERGEEWKAAARSFY
;
A
#
# COMPACT_ATOMS: atom_id res chain seq x y z
N MET A 1 -9.56 -2.05 70.29
CA MET A 1 -8.51 -2.30 69.30
C MET A 1 -9.22 -2.90 68.10
N ALA A 2 -9.39 -2.10 67.04
CA ALA A 2 -9.91 -2.58 65.77
C ALA A 2 -8.70 -3.03 64.93
N ASP A 3 -8.71 -4.29 64.51
CA ASP A 3 -7.69 -4.88 63.63
C ASP A 3 -8.09 -4.54 62.19
N THR A 4 -7.30 -3.72 61.52
CA THR A 4 -7.55 -3.24 60.16
C THR A 4 -7.06 -4.29 59.15
N GLU A 5 -8.02 -4.96 58.54
CA GLU A 5 -8.13 -5.41 57.15
C GLU A 5 -6.82 -5.42 56.31
N LEU A 6 -6.28 -6.62 56.04
CA LEU A 6 -5.45 -6.87 54.87
C LEU A 6 -6.35 -6.83 53.64
N THR A 7 -6.38 -5.69 52.95
CA THR A 7 -6.89 -5.64 51.58
C THR A 7 -5.81 -6.22 50.66
N GLU A 8 -6.06 -7.41 50.12
CA GLU A 8 -5.33 -7.92 48.97
C GLU A 8 -5.72 -7.04 47.78
N GLY A 9 -4.95 -5.98 47.57
CA GLY A 9 -5.02 -5.16 46.37
C GLY A 9 -4.42 -5.91 45.21
N ASP A 10 -5.29 -6.55 44.43
CA ASP A 10 -5.04 -6.97 43.05
C ASP A 10 -4.32 -5.82 42.34
N SER A 11 -3.00 -5.96 42.19
CA SER A 11 -2.17 -5.00 41.50
C SER A 11 -2.36 -5.23 40.01
N GLU A 12 -3.45 -4.69 39.49
CA GLU A 12 -3.62 -4.44 38.07
C GLU A 12 -2.40 -3.61 37.62
N ARG A 13 -1.39 -4.29 37.07
CA ARG A 13 -0.22 -3.66 36.43
C ARG A 13 -0.73 -2.91 35.20
N GLY A 14 -1.27 -1.71 35.43
CA GLY A 14 -1.38 -0.67 34.42
C GLY A 14 0.04 -0.24 34.06
N VAL A 15 0.67 -1.00 33.18
CA VAL A 15 1.98 -0.69 32.63
C VAL A 15 1.83 0.62 31.85
N ALA A 16 2.38 1.71 32.38
CA ALA A 16 2.40 2.99 31.69
C ALA A 16 3.20 2.84 30.38
N SER A 17 2.51 2.66 29.26
CA SER A 17 3.13 2.63 27.94
C SER A 17 3.65 4.03 27.62
N ALA A 18 4.97 4.20 27.58
CA ALA A 18 5.56 5.42 27.04
C ALA A 18 5.16 5.54 25.58
N SER A 19 4.73 6.72 25.12
CA SER A 19 4.45 6.98 23.72
C SER A 19 5.54 7.87 23.12
N VAL A 20 5.86 7.65 21.85
CA VAL A 20 6.79 8.47 21.09
C VAL A 20 6.13 8.92 19.79
N ALA A 21 6.37 10.18 19.43
CA ALA A 21 5.92 10.75 18.17
C ALA A 21 7.08 10.74 17.16
N VAL A 22 6.85 10.13 15.99
CA VAL A 22 7.81 10.08 14.88
C VAL A 22 7.21 10.80 13.67
N THR A 23 7.99 11.65 13.01
CA THR A 23 7.56 12.32 11.77
C THR A 23 8.12 11.57 10.56
N VAL A 24 7.23 11.04 9.72
CA VAL A 24 7.58 10.29 8.49
C VAL A 24 6.85 10.94 7.32
N ASP A 25 7.60 11.37 6.29
CA ASP A 25 7.05 12.03 5.10
C ASP A 25 6.07 13.18 5.42
N GLY A 26 6.42 13.97 6.45
CA GLY A 26 5.62 15.12 6.91
C GLY A 26 4.38 14.76 7.74
N ARG A 27 4.14 13.48 8.03
CA ARG A 27 3.05 13.02 8.91
C ARG A 27 3.62 12.65 10.28
N THR A 28 3.00 13.16 11.34
CA THR A 28 3.32 12.73 12.71
C THR A 28 2.52 11.49 13.06
N VAL A 29 3.22 10.44 13.50
CA VAL A 29 2.62 9.18 13.95
C VAL A 29 3.01 8.99 15.41
N GLU A 30 2.02 8.80 16.27
CA GLU A 30 2.24 8.42 17.66
C GLU A 30 2.19 6.89 17.79
N MET A 31 3.15 6.34 18.51
CA MET A 31 3.22 4.92 18.78
C MET A 31 3.61 4.64 20.23
N GLY A 32 3.01 3.60 20.81
CA GLY A 32 3.37 3.10 22.13
C GLY A 32 4.68 2.33 22.08
N LEU A 33 5.50 2.50 23.10
CA LEU A 33 6.70 1.75 23.36
C LEU A 33 6.44 0.70 24.45
N PRO A 34 7.16 -0.43 24.42
CA PRO A 34 7.21 -1.34 25.55
C PRO A 34 7.69 -0.58 26.79
N ALA A 35 7.09 -0.87 27.95
CA ALA A 35 7.43 -0.12 29.16
C ALA A 35 8.83 -0.41 29.71
N ASP A 36 9.40 -1.56 29.35
CA ASP A 36 10.76 -1.95 29.72
C ASP A 36 11.79 -1.53 28.66
N ALA A 37 11.38 -0.87 27.57
CA ALA A 37 12.30 -0.45 26.52
C ALA A 37 13.21 0.68 27.02
N ASP A 38 14.51 0.48 26.91
CA ASP A 38 15.47 1.54 27.16
C ASP A 38 15.50 2.56 26.01
N SER A 39 16.31 3.62 26.16
CA SER A 39 16.40 4.70 25.16
C SER A 39 16.97 4.24 23.81
N ASP A 40 17.91 3.30 23.82
CA ASP A 40 18.52 2.77 22.61
C ASP A 40 17.53 1.84 21.89
N GLU A 41 16.86 0.97 22.64
CA GLU A 41 15.79 0.10 22.12
C GLU A 41 14.63 0.92 21.57
N ALA A 42 14.17 1.95 22.28
CA ALA A 42 13.13 2.86 21.82
C ALA A 42 13.53 3.55 20.49
N ALA A 43 14.80 3.97 20.37
CA ALA A 43 15.32 4.56 19.13
C ALA A 43 15.36 3.56 17.97
N VAL A 44 15.73 2.30 18.24
CA VAL A 44 15.72 1.22 17.24
C VAL A 44 14.30 0.94 16.76
N ILE A 45 13.34 0.85 17.68
CA ILE A 45 11.92 0.63 17.34
C ILE A 45 11.39 1.80 16.50
N ALA A 46 11.63 3.04 16.93
CA ALA A 46 11.24 4.25 16.19
C ALA A 46 11.83 4.30 14.78
N THR A 47 13.10 3.92 14.64
CA THR A 47 13.79 3.87 13.36
C THR A 47 13.20 2.78 12.45
N ALA A 48 12.99 1.57 12.97
CA ALA A 48 12.44 0.46 12.20
C ALA A 48 11.01 0.74 11.70
N VAL A 49 10.15 1.25 12.58
CA VAL A 49 8.78 1.62 12.22
C VAL A 49 8.78 2.80 11.24
N GLY A 50 9.60 3.83 11.47
CA GLY A 50 9.71 4.97 10.57
C GLY A 50 10.18 4.58 9.17
N ALA A 51 11.19 3.71 9.07
CA ALA A 51 11.68 3.19 7.79
C ALA A 51 10.61 2.37 7.06
N HIS A 52 9.86 1.52 7.77
CA HIS A 52 8.77 0.74 7.18
C HIS A 52 7.64 1.62 6.64
N LEU A 53 7.23 2.65 7.39
CA LEU A 53 6.20 3.58 6.94
C LEU A 53 6.65 4.38 5.70
N HIS A 54 7.91 4.82 5.68
CA HIS A 54 8.48 5.51 4.52
C HIS A 54 8.53 4.61 3.28
N ASP A 55 8.95 3.35 3.44
CA ASP A 55 8.97 2.37 2.35
C ASP A 55 7.57 2.12 1.79
N ARG A 56 6.55 1.96 2.65
CA ARG A 56 5.15 1.84 2.19
C ARG A 56 4.66 3.07 1.45
N ALA A 57 5.01 4.27 1.90
CA ALA A 57 4.64 5.50 1.20
C ALA A 57 5.28 5.56 -0.19
N ARG A 58 6.55 5.15 -0.31
CA ARG A 58 7.24 5.05 -1.61
C ARG A 58 6.64 3.99 -2.52
N ALA A 59 6.33 2.81 -2.00
CA ALA A 59 5.69 1.75 -2.77
C ALA A 59 4.31 2.19 -3.28
N ALA A 60 3.51 2.87 -2.45
CA ALA A 60 2.22 3.44 -2.86
C ALA A 60 2.38 4.51 -3.94
N ALA A 61 3.35 5.43 -3.79
CA ALA A 61 3.64 6.44 -4.81
C ALA A 61 4.10 5.82 -6.14
N ALA A 62 4.92 4.77 -6.09
CA ALA A 62 5.36 4.04 -7.28
C ALA A 62 4.20 3.29 -7.94
N ALA A 63 3.29 2.70 -7.16
CA ALA A 63 2.09 2.06 -7.70
C ALA A 63 1.21 3.07 -8.45
N SER A 64 0.96 4.25 -7.87
CA SER A 64 0.19 5.32 -8.53
C SER A 64 0.90 5.94 -9.74
N ALA A 65 2.23 5.95 -9.75
CA ALA A 65 3.00 6.42 -10.91
C ALA A 65 3.07 5.39 -12.06
N GLY A 66 2.73 4.12 -11.79
CA GLY A 66 2.73 3.02 -12.74
C GLY A 66 1.39 2.77 -13.44
N GLU A 67 0.38 3.61 -13.21
CA GLU A 67 -0.97 3.46 -13.78
C GLU A 67 -1.15 4.16 -15.14
N GLU A 68 -0.06 4.42 -15.87
CA GLU A 68 -0.15 4.56 -17.33
C GLU A 68 -0.31 3.16 -17.93
N GLU A 69 -1.44 2.52 -17.65
CA GLU A 69 -1.92 1.42 -18.48
C GLU A 69 -2.04 2.01 -19.89
N PRO A 70 -1.32 1.49 -20.91
CA PRO A 70 -1.46 1.98 -22.28
C PRO A 70 -2.94 1.99 -22.60
N ASP A 71 -3.46 3.14 -23.06
CA ASP A 71 -4.89 3.28 -23.32
C ASP A 71 -5.29 2.25 -24.38
N ARG A 72 -5.77 1.08 -23.94
CA ARG A 72 -6.06 -0.04 -24.84
C ARG A 72 -7.38 0.22 -25.54
N ALA A 73 -7.47 -0.26 -26.77
CA ALA A 73 -8.72 -0.34 -27.48
C ALA A 73 -9.68 -1.31 -26.76
N ASP A 74 -10.96 -0.95 -26.73
CA ASP A 74 -12.01 -1.84 -26.26
C ASP A 74 -12.04 -3.13 -27.09
N GLU A 75 -12.04 -4.28 -26.40
CA GLU A 75 -11.94 -5.62 -26.99
C GLU A 75 -13.10 -5.90 -27.98
N TRP A 76 -14.30 -5.40 -27.68
CA TRP A 76 -15.48 -5.57 -28.52
C TRP A 76 -15.39 -4.73 -29.79
N THR A 77 -14.88 -3.51 -29.67
CA THR A 77 -14.62 -2.60 -30.79
C THR A 77 -13.55 -3.16 -31.72
N LEU A 78 -12.46 -3.68 -31.17
CA LEU A 78 -11.42 -4.37 -31.93
C LEU A 78 -11.98 -5.60 -32.64
N ALA A 79 -12.72 -6.45 -31.92
CA ALA A 79 -13.33 -7.66 -32.49
C ALA A 79 -14.33 -7.33 -33.62
N ALA A 80 -15.16 -6.29 -33.46
CA ALA A 80 -16.09 -5.84 -34.49
C ALA A 80 -15.37 -5.37 -35.77
N ARG A 81 -14.27 -4.63 -35.62
CA ARG A 81 -13.46 -4.17 -36.75
C ARG A 81 -12.72 -5.32 -37.43
N MET A 82 -12.18 -6.26 -36.65
CA MET A 82 -11.52 -7.47 -37.17
C MET A 82 -12.50 -8.37 -37.93
N LYS A 83 -13.75 -8.47 -37.44
CA LYS A 83 -14.83 -9.16 -38.14
C LYS A 83 -15.19 -8.46 -39.46
N ALA A 84 -15.23 -7.14 -39.49
CA ALA A 84 -15.50 -6.38 -40.72
C ALA A 84 -14.45 -6.61 -41.81
N VAL A 85 -13.19 -6.87 -41.44
CA VAL A 85 -12.11 -7.23 -42.37
C VAL A 85 -11.93 -8.75 -42.58
N GLY A 86 -12.84 -9.58 -42.05
CA GLY A 86 -12.87 -11.02 -42.28
C GLY A 86 -11.80 -11.84 -41.56
N LYS A 87 -11.18 -11.30 -40.50
CA LYS A 87 -10.10 -11.97 -39.77
C LYS A 87 -10.63 -12.70 -38.54
N ARG A 88 -10.11 -13.92 -38.34
CA ARG A 88 -10.50 -14.83 -37.25
C ARG A 88 -9.50 -14.87 -36.09
N ARG A 89 -8.31 -14.26 -36.28
CA ARG A 89 -7.23 -14.12 -35.30
C ARG A 89 -6.73 -12.67 -35.33
N TRP A 90 -6.62 -12.05 -34.16
CA TRP A 90 -6.18 -10.66 -34.00
C TRP A 90 -5.29 -10.53 -32.75
N PRO A 91 -4.50 -9.45 -32.64
CA PRO A 91 -3.67 -9.20 -31.46
C PRO A 91 -4.55 -8.96 -30.23
N ASP A 92 -4.16 -9.51 -29.08
CA ASP A 92 -4.82 -9.28 -27.79
C ASP A 92 -4.63 -7.85 -27.28
N GLU A 93 -3.58 -7.16 -27.75
CA GLU A 93 -3.22 -5.82 -27.28
C GLU A 93 -3.09 -4.84 -28.45
N VAL A 94 -3.96 -3.84 -28.49
CA VAL A 94 -3.95 -2.75 -29.48
C VAL A 94 -4.24 -1.44 -28.76
N GLU A 95 -3.42 -0.41 -29.02
CA GLU A 95 -3.65 0.94 -28.50
C GLU A 95 -4.97 1.52 -29.03
N ARG A 96 -5.66 2.32 -28.21
CA ARG A 96 -6.91 2.98 -28.55
C ARG A 96 -6.70 3.90 -29.74
N GLY A 97 -7.57 3.79 -30.74
CA GLY A 97 -7.48 4.54 -32.00
C GLY A 97 -6.62 3.86 -33.09
N GLU A 98 -5.79 2.87 -32.74
CA GLU A 98 -4.96 2.13 -33.69
C GLU A 98 -5.63 0.86 -34.23
N GLU A 99 -6.90 0.60 -33.90
CA GLU A 99 -7.58 -0.65 -34.24
C GLU A 99 -7.72 -0.82 -35.75
N TRP A 100 -7.88 0.28 -36.50
CA TRP A 100 -7.88 0.25 -37.97
C TRP A 100 -6.48 -0.03 -38.53
N LYS A 101 -5.43 0.49 -37.90
CA LYS A 101 -4.05 0.21 -38.32
C LYS A 101 -3.67 -1.23 -38.02
N ALA A 102 -4.12 -1.79 -36.89
CA ALA A 102 -3.98 -3.20 -36.56
C ALA A 102 -4.75 -4.08 -37.55
N ALA A 103 -6.01 -3.73 -37.87
CA ALA A 103 -6.81 -4.43 -38.86
C ALA A 103 -6.14 -4.42 -40.25
N ALA A 104 -5.56 -3.28 -40.66
CA ALA A 104 -4.84 -3.16 -41.93
C ALA A 104 -3.53 -3.97 -41.97
N ARG A 105 -2.78 -4.06 -40.87
CA ARG A 105 -1.54 -4.87 -40.81
C ARG A 105 -1.81 -6.37 -40.84
N SER A 106 -2.99 -6.80 -40.41
CA SER A 106 -3.37 -8.22 -40.43
C SER A 106 -3.53 -8.80 -41.83
N PHE A 107 -3.48 -7.97 -42.89
CA PHE A 107 -3.52 -8.43 -44.28
C PHE A 107 -2.22 -9.08 -44.76
N TYR A 108 -1.11 -8.97 -44.01
CA TYR A 108 0.19 -9.58 -44.34
C TYR A 108 0.45 -10.86 -43.53
#